data_AF-A0A815RJP2-F1
#
_entry.id   AF-A0A815RJP2-F1
#
_cell.length_a   1.000
_cell.length_b   1.000
_cell.length_c   1.000
_cell.angle_alpha   90.00
_cell.angle_beta   90.00
_cell.angle_gamma   90.00
#
_symmetry.space_group_name_H-M   'P 1'
#
loop_
_entity.id
_entity.type
_entity.pdbx_description
1 polymer ?
#
loop_
_entity_poly.entity_id
_entity_poly.type
_entity_poly.pdbx_seq_one_letter_code
_entity_poly.pdbx_strand_id
1 'polypeptide(L)'
;LWLMCFVTVERAIAVVFPVRFRTFGKPRPAILLSALTSTCVFASMYSHLIQYKFINHPNHQQPWCIRENESYEKSLMQYISLFHQISPFCINILAALTIIIGTSRIKAHAHHQSTVDTLQEQARQRKDLLLGPLMCFLAQLPQIIILFLDICLYEEHRWFSHFTLMAYYISFLPQMNLFFLYILPSPLYKKLLVTETIIGKRIIPMIFRHIETK
;
A
#
# COMPACT_ATOMS: atom_id res chain seq x y z
N LEU A 1 1.72 -0.44 -4.09
CA LEU A 1 0.51 -1.23 -3.74
C LEU A 1 0.49 -2.61 -4.39
N TRP A 2 0.61 -2.71 -5.73
CA TRP A 2 0.64 -4.00 -6.44
C TRP A 2 1.71 -4.98 -5.95
N LEU A 3 2.94 -4.53 -5.71
CA LEU A 3 4.00 -5.40 -5.18
C LEU A 3 3.65 -5.96 -3.79
N MET A 4 3.10 -5.11 -2.91
CA MET A 4 2.64 -5.54 -1.58
C MET A 4 1.50 -6.57 -1.71
N CYS A 5 0.59 -6.36 -2.66
CA CYS A 5 -0.45 -7.31 -3.00
C CYS A 5 0.12 -8.67 -3.42
N PHE A 6 1.11 -8.72 -4.31
CA PHE A 6 1.73 -9.99 -4.72
C PHE A 6 2.40 -10.72 -3.57
N VAL A 7 3.11 -10.00 -2.69
CA VAL A 7 3.71 -10.60 -1.48
C VAL A 7 2.64 -11.21 -0.57
N THR A 8 1.52 -10.53 -0.36
CA THR A 8 0.42 -11.05 0.48
C THR A 8 -0.27 -12.24 -0.17
N VAL A 9 -0.52 -12.19 -1.49
CA VAL A 9 -1.11 -13.30 -2.24
C VAL A 9 -0.21 -14.52 -2.24
N GLU A 10 1.10 -14.35 -2.44
CA GLU A 10 2.07 -15.43 -2.37
C GLU A 10 2.03 -16.13 -1.00
N ARG A 11 1.99 -15.35 0.09
CA ARG A 11 1.84 -15.87 1.46
C ARG A 11 0.51 -16.59 1.66
N ALA A 12 -0.58 -16.09 1.08
CA ALA A 12 -1.89 -16.74 1.15
C ALA A 12 -1.88 -18.09 0.42
N ILE A 13 -1.28 -18.16 -0.77
CA ILE A 13 -1.12 -19.40 -1.54
C ILE A 13 -0.27 -20.41 -0.76
N ALA A 14 0.82 -19.96 -0.11
CA ALA A 14 1.66 -20.83 0.72
C ALA A 14 0.89 -21.46 1.89
N VAL A 15 -0.06 -20.74 2.48
CA VAL A 15 -0.91 -21.25 3.56
C VAL A 15 -1.97 -22.23 3.04
N VAL A 16 -2.61 -21.94 1.91
CA VAL A 16 -3.71 -22.76 1.36
C VAL A 16 -3.20 -24.01 0.63
N PHE A 17 -2.08 -23.90 -0.09
CA PHE A 17 -1.54 -24.95 -0.95
C PHE A 17 -0.05 -25.24 -0.63
N PRO A 18 0.27 -25.73 0.57
CA PRO A 18 1.66 -25.91 1.01
C PRO A 18 2.46 -26.85 0.09
N VAL A 19 1.82 -27.88 -0.47
CA VAL A 19 2.47 -28.87 -1.36
C VAL A 19 2.78 -28.27 -2.74
N ARG A 20 1.89 -27.42 -3.27
CA ARG A 20 2.00 -26.82 -4.62
C ARG A 20 2.88 -25.57 -4.62
N PHE A 21 3.04 -24.93 -3.47
CA PHE A 21 3.90 -23.76 -3.30
C PHE A 21 5.37 -24.05 -3.64
N ARG A 22 5.86 -25.26 -3.36
CA ARG A 22 7.22 -25.69 -3.72
C ARG A 22 7.50 -25.55 -5.23
N THR A 23 6.47 -25.69 -6.06
CA THR A 23 6.55 -25.56 -7.52
C THR A 23 6.49 -24.10 -7.99
N PHE A 24 5.84 -23.22 -7.23
CA PHE A 24 5.79 -21.77 -7.47
C PHE A 24 7.01 -21.01 -6.93
N GLY A 25 7.86 -21.64 -6.11
CA GLY A 25 9.05 -21.03 -5.51
C GLY A 25 10.18 -20.66 -6.49
N LYS A 26 9.95 -20.67 -7.81
CA LYS A 26 10.93 -20.18 -8.78
C LYS A 26 10.88 -18.65 -8.80
N PRO A 27 12.03 -17.95 -8.70
CA PRO A 27 12.03 -16.48 -8.65
C PRO A 27 11.66 -15.83 -9.99
N ARG A 28 11.93 -16.51 -11.12
CA ARG A 28 11.72 -15.98 -12.48
C ARG A 28 10.29 -15.50 -12.77
N PRO A 29 9.22 -16.29 -12.56
CA PRO A 29 7.85 -15.82 -12.80
C PRO A 29 7.44 -14.66 -11.89
N ALA A 30 7.90 -14.64 -10.63
CA ALA A 30 7.60 -13.55 -9.69
C ALA A 30 8.28 -12.24 -10.13
N ILE A 31 9.54 -12.31 -10.56
CA ILE A 31 10.28 -11.17 -11.12
C ILE A 31 9.60 -10.66 -12.39
N LEU A 32 9.24 -11.56 -13.30
CA LEU A 32 8.57 -11.19 -14.55
C LEU A 32 7.22 -10.51 -14.31
N LEU A 33 6.39 -11.07 -13.44
CA LEU A 33 5.10 -10.48 -13.08
C LEU A 33 5.26 -9.10 -12.42
N SER A 34 6.25 -8.97 -11.53
CA SER A 34 6.56 -7.70 -10.87
C SER A 34 7.06 -6.65 -11.86
N ALA A 35 7.95 -7.02 -12.78
CA ALA A 35 8.48 -6.13 -13.80
C ALA A 35 7.39 -5.70 -14.80
N LEU A 36 6.55 -6.63 -15.25
CA LEU A 36 5.44 -6.35 -16.16
C LEU A 36 4.45 -5.38 -15.53
N THR A 37 4.02 -5.63 -14.30
CA THR A 37 3.06 -4.77 -13.59
C THR A 37 3.63 -3.40 -13.27
N SER A 38 4.90 -3.30 -12.86
CA SER A 38 5.60 -2.02 -12.71
C SER A 38 5.65 -1.25 -14.03
N THR A 39 5.90 -1.94 -15.14
CA THR A 39 5.91 -1.33 -16.49
C THR A 39 4.52 -0.80 -16.86
N CYS A 40 3.46 -1.59 -16.64
CA CYS A 40 2.09 -1.16 -16.92
C CYS A 40 1.66 0.05 -16.07
N VAL A 41 2.00 0.05 -14.78
CA VAL A 41 1.72 1.20 -13.88
C VAL A 41 2.51 2.43 -14.30
N PHE A 42 3.77 2.25 -14.70
CA PHE A 42 4.58 3.37 -15.19
C PHE A 42 4.02 3.93 -16.50
N ALA A 43 3.64 3.07 -17.44
CA ALA A 43 3.03 3.47 -18.71
C ALA A 43 1.72 4.24 -18.49
N SER A 44 0.85 3.79 -17.57
CA SER A 44 -0.39 4.49 -17.25
C SER A 44 -0.17 5.83 -16.54
N MET A 45 0.91 5.96 -15.75
CA MET A 45 1.30 7.25 -15.16
C MET A 45 2.01 8.17 -16.16
N TYR A 46 2.74 7.61 -17.12
CA TYR A 46 3.44 8.39 -18.14
C TYR A 46 2.48 9.04 -19.13
N SER A 47 1.42 8.33 -19.54
CA SER A 47 0.35 8.93 -20.36
C SER A 47 -0.31 10.12 -19.67
N HIS A 48 -0.42 10.07 -18.34
CA HIS A 48 -0.90 11.18 -17.52
C HIS A 48 0.00 12.42 -17.59
N LEU A 49 1.32 12.25 -17.73
CA LEU A 49 2.29 13.35 -17.71
C LEU A 49 2.31 14.14 -19.02
N ILE A 50 2.08 13.45 -20.15
CA ILE A 50 2.11 14.06 -21.49
C ILE A 50 0.95 15.03 -21.73
N GLN A 51 -0.18 14.84 -21.03
CA GLN A 51 -1.37 15.71 -21.15
C GLN A 51 -1.23 17.06 -20.42
N TYR A 52 -0.12 17.29 -19.70
CA TYR A 52 0.12 18.57 -19.04
C TYR A 52 0.78 19.57 -19.99
N LYS A 53 0.20 20.76 -20.10
CA LYS A 53 0.72 21.88 -20.86
C LYS A 53 1.09 23.05 -19.96
N PHE A 54 2.15 23.76 -20.32
CA PHE A 54 2.53 25.01 -19.68
C PHE A 54 1.80 26.18 -20.35
N ILE A 55 0.95 26.87 -19.60
CA ILE A 55 0.24 28.06 -20.05
C ILE A 55 0.88 29.27 -19.38
N ASN A 56 1.36 30.21 -20.19
CA ASN A 56 1.86 31.50 -19.71
C ASN A 56 0.68 32.41 -19.41
N HIS A 57 0.44 32.70 -18.13
CA HIS A 57 -0.59 33.65 -17.75
C HIS A 57 -0.02 35.08 -17.79
N PRO A 58 -0.67 36.05 -18.44
CA PRO A 58 -0.10 37.38 -18.67
C PRO A 58 0.23 38.17 -17.39
N ASN A 59 -0.40 37.83 -16.26
CA ASN A 59 -0.21 38.52 -14.98
C ASN A 59 0.76 37.80 -14.03
N HIS A 60 1.33 36.65 -14.40
CA HIS A 60 2.22 35.88 -13.54
C HIS A 60 3.52 35.55 -14.27
N GLN A 61 4.66 35.75 -13.59
CA GLN A 61 5.99 35.46 -14.15
C GLN A 61 6.27 33.96 -14.32
N GLN A 62 5.47 33.09 -13.69
CA GLN A 62 5.65 31.64 -13.76
C GLN A 62 4.52 30.99 -14.57
N PRO A 63 4.86 30.09 -15.52
CA PRO A 63 3.87 29.33 -16.27
C PRO A 63 3.08 28.41 -15.33
N TRP A 64 1.78 28.28 -15.58
CA TRP A 64 0.94 27.30 -14.90
C TRP A 64 0.93 25.98 -15.66
N CYS A 65 1.01 24.88 -14.93
CA CYS A 65 0.91 23.54 -15.49
C CYS A 65 -0.55 23.10 -15.43
N ILE A 66 -1.26 23.23 -16.56
CA ILE A 66 -2.69 22.91 -16.66
C ILE A 66 -2.85 21.69 -17.56
N ARG A 67 -3.74 20.78 -17.16
CA ARG A 67 -4.08 19.62 -17.97
C ARG A 67 -5.13 20.02 -19.00
N GLU A 68 -4.81 19.86 -20.28
CA GLU A 68 -5.79 20.04 -21.35
C GLU A 68 -6.56 18.72 -21.47
N ASN A 69 -7.85 18.72 -21.14
CA ASN A 69 -8.63 17.49 -21.08
C ASN A 69 -9.93 17.62 -21.88
N GLU A 70 -10.11 16.72 -22.85
CA GLU A 70 -11.44 16.33 -23.28
C GLU A 70 -12.13 15.51 -22.16
N SER A 71 -13.46 15.64 -22.05
CA SER A 71 -14.26 15.03 -20.96
C SER A 71 -14.05 13.51 -20.85
N TYR A 72 -13.95 12.81 -21.99
CA TYR A 72 -13.73 11.36 -22.04
C TYR A 72 -12.36 10.93 -21.45
N GLU A 73 -11.29 11.66 -21.78
CA GLU A 73 -9.96 11.36 -21.29
C GLU A 73 -9.85 11.61 -19.78
N LYS A 74 -10.53 12.63 -19.25
CA LYS A 74 -10.60 12.89 -17.80
C LYS A 74 -11.20 11.70 -17.04
N SER A 75 -12.35 11.20 -17.51
CA SER A 75 -13.04 10.08 -16.85
C SER A 75 -12.22 8.79 -16.89
N LEU A 76 -11.67 8.41 -18.04
CA LEU A 76 -10.84 7.20 -18.16
C LEU A 76 -9.65 7.23 -17.21
N MET A 77 -8.97 8.37 -17.10
CA MET A 77 -7.82 8.55 -16.22
C MET A 77 -8.18 8.50 -14.73
N GLN A 78 -9.35 9.04 -14.36
CA GLN A 78 -9.88 8.89 -13.01
C GLN A 78 -10.18 7.42 -12.69
N TYR A 79 -10.79 6.67 -13.60
CA TYR A 79 -11.03 5.24 -13.43
C TYR A 79 -9.73 4.44 -13.27
N ILE A 80 -8.71 4.71 -14.10
CA ILE A 80 -7.41 4.06 -14.00
C ILE A 80 -6.75 4.33 -12.64
N SER A 81 -6.82 5.58 -12.16
CA SER A 81 -6.29 5.97 -10.85
C SER A 81 -7.00 5.23 -9.71
N LEU A 82 -8.33 5.21 -9.73
CA LEU A 82 -9.14 4.47 -8.76
C LEU A 82 -8.86 2.97 -8.78
N PHE A 83 -8.73 2.38 -9.97
CA PHE A 83 -8.41 0.97 -10.14
C PHE A 83 -7.07 0.61 -9.50
N HIS A 84 -6.02 1.37 -9.78
CA HIS A 84 -4.69 1.12 -9.21
C HIS A 84 -4.64 1.33 -7.68
N GLN A 85 -5.60 2.04 -7.11
CA GLN A 85 -5.70 2.33 -5.68
C GLN A 85 -6.57 1.31 -4.92
N ILE A 86 -7.77 1.03 -5.43
CA ILE A 86 -8.77 0.16 -4.79
C ILE A 86 -8.46 -1.32 -5.01
N SER A 87 -8.10 -1.74 -6.22
CA SER A 87 -7.92 -3.17 -6.53
C SER A 87 -6.84 -3.85 -5.67
N PRO A 88 -5.64 -3.27 -5.49
CA PRO A 88 -4.63 -3.88 -4.60
C PRO A 88 -5.06 -3.92 -3.14
N PHE A 89 -5.88 -2.96 -2.70
CA PHE A 89 -6.40 -2.94 -1.33
C PHE A 89 -7.37 -4.09 -1.09
N CYS A 90 -8.36 -4.27 -1.97
CA CYS A 90 -9.33 -5.37 -1.90
C CYS A 90 -8.62 -6.73 -1.92
N ILE A 91 -7.66 -6.93 -2.82
CA ILE A 91 -6.92 -8.19 -2.91
C ILE A 91 -6.10 -8.43 -1.63
N ASN A 92 -5.45 -7.40 -1.07
CA ASN A 92 -4.71 -7.54 0.18
C ASN A 92 -5.61 -7.95 1.36
N ILE A 93 -6.80 -7.37 1.49
CA ILE A 93 -7.76 -7.76 2.54
C ILE A 93 -8.16 -9.22 2.38
N LEU A 94 -8.56 -9.64 1.17
CA LEU A 94 -8.98 -11.01 0.90
C LEU A 94 -7.86 -12.02 1.18
N ALA A 95 -6.64 -11.69 0.76
CA ALA A 95 -5.46 -12.52 1.02
C ALA A 95 -5.12 -12.59 2.51
N ALA A 96 -5.18 -11.47 3.24
CA ALA A 96 -4.95 -11.43 4.68
C ALA A 96 -5.99 -12.27 5.45
N LEU A 97 -7.27 -12.16 5.09
CA LEU A 97 -8.35 -12.99 5.66
C LEU A 97 -8.09 -14.48 5.39
N THR A 98 -7.67 -14.83 4.18
CA THR A 98 -7.34 -16.21 3.80
C THR A 98 -6.17 -16.74 4.63
N ILE A 99 -5.14 -15.92 4.89
CA ILE A 99 -4.01 -16.30 5.76
C ILE A 99 -4.48 -16.57 7.18
N ILE A 100 -5.30 -15.69 7.77
CA ILE A 100 -5.79 -15.83 9.15
C ILE A 100 -6.65 -17.08 9.28
N ILE A 101 -7.62 -17.26 8.37
CA ILE A 101 -8.54 -18.40 8.38
C ILE A 101 -7.77 -19.71 8.13
N GLY A 102 -6.91 -19.74 7.11
CA GLY A 102 -6.13 -20.92 6.77
C GLY A 102 -5.18 -21.34 7.90
N THR A 103 -4.45 -20.39 8.48
CA THR A 103 -3.53 -20.67 9.60
C THR A 103 -4.30 -21.15 10.84
N SER A 104 -5.46 -20.57 11.12
CA SER A 104 -6.29 -21.00 12.24
C SER A 104 -6.81 -22.43 12.06
N ARG A 105 -7.33 -22.76 10.87
CA ARG A 105 -7.80 -24.13 10.57
C ARG A 105 -6.69 -25.17 10.71
N ILE A 106 -5.49 -24.87 10.22
CA ILE A 106 -4.33 -25.76 10.34
C ILE A 106 -3.99 -25.99 11.83
N LYS A 107 -3.95 -24.92 12.64
CA LYS A 107 -3.66 -25.02 14.07
C LYS A 107 -4.75 -25.73 14.86
N ALA A 108 -6.02 -25.44 14.58
CA ALA A 108 -7.17 -26.08 15.22
C ALA A 108 -7.16 -27.59 14.96
N HIS A 109 -6.88 -28.00 13.72
CA HIS A 109 -6.76 -29.42 13.36
C HIS A 109 -5.53 -30.09 13.99
N ALA A 110 -4.39 -29.40 14.05
CA ALA A 110 -3.15 -29.95 14.62
C ALA A 110 -3.20 -30.10 16.16
N HIS A 111 -3.92 -29.21 16.84
CA HIS A 111 -4.00 -29.18 18.31
C HIS A 111 -5.35 -29.63 18.89
N HIS A 112 -6.28 -30.13 18.06
CA HIS A 112 -7.66 -30.47 18.45
C HIS A 112 -8.38 -29.36 19.24
N GLN A 113 -8.10 -28.10 18.90
CA GLN A 113 -8.68 -26.92 19.55
C GLN A 113 -9.88 -26.39 18.76
N SER A 114 -10.73 -25.63 19.44
CA SER A 114 -11.81 -24.88 18.80
C SER A 114 -11.25 -23.96 17.72
N THR A 115 -11.85 -24.03 16.52
CA THR A 115 -11.48 -23.16 15.39
C THR A 115 -11.73 -21.68 15.71
N VAL A 116 -12.74 -21.39 16.54
CA VAL A 116 -13.11 -20.01 16.93
C VAL A 116 -12.04 -19.40 17.84
N ASP A 117 -11.59 -20.12 18.85
CA ASP A 117 -10.57 -19.64 19.79
C ASP A 117 -9.22 -19.45 19.08
N THR A 118 -8.91 -20.39 18.18
CA THR A 118 -7.68 -20.32 17.36
C THR A 118 -7.74 -19.16 16.36
N LEU A 119 -8.93 -18.84 15.81
CA LEU A 119 -9.13 -17.69 14.92
C LEU A 119 -8.90 -16.37 15.65
N GLN A 120 -9.48 -16.22 16.85
CA GLN A 120 -9.35 -15.00 17.63
C GLN A 120 -7.89 -14.75 18.03
N GLU A 121 -7.17 -15.79 18.45
CA GLU A 121 -5.75 -15.67 18.78
C GLU A 121 -4.89 -15.37 17.54
N GLN A 122 -5.16 -16.00 16.39
CA GLN A 122 -4.43 -15.69 15.15
C GLN A 122 -4.72 -14.29 14.62
N ALA A 123 -5.96 -13.79 14.74
CA ALA A 123 -6.31 -12.42 14.40
C ALA A 123 -5.58 -11.42 15.32
N ARG A 124 -5.47 -11.72 16.62
CA ARG A 124 -4.73 -10.88 17.58
C ARG A 124 -3.22 -10.87 17.30
N GLN A 125 -2.64 -12.03 17.02
CA GLN A 125 -1.20 -12.17 16.74
C GLN A 125 -0.80 -11.58 15.37
N ARG A 126 -1.69 -11.60 14.37
CA ARG A 126 -1.41 -11.13 13.01
C ARG A 126 -2.14 -9.84 12.66
N LYS A 127 -2.54 -9.03 13.64
CA LYS A 127 -3.17 -7.72 13.42
C LYS A 127 -2.35 -6.83 12.47
N ASP A 128 -1.03 -6.94 12.53
CA ASP A 128 -0.10 -6.17 11.71
C ASP A 128 -0.22 -6.49 10.20
N LEU A 129 -0.67 -7.71 9.84
CA LEU A 129 -0.93 -8.08 8.43
C LEU A 129 -2.08 -7.26 7.82
N LEU A 130 -3.07 -6.89 8.63
CA LEU A 130 -4.22 -6.08 8.21
C LEU A 130 -3.94 -4.58 8.40
N LEU A 131 -3.18 -4.23 9.44
CA LEU A 131 -2.92 -2.85 9.81
C LEU A 131 -2.12 -2.10 8.74
N GLY A 132 -1.12 -2.74 8.13
CA GLY A 132 -0.32 -2.11 7.06
C GLY A 132 -1.15 -1.68 5.84
N PRO A 133 -1.86 -2.61 5.16
CA PRO A 133 -2.75 -2.27 4.05
C PRO A 133 -3.84 -1.27 4.43
N LEU A 134 -4.39 -1.38 5.65
CA LEU A 134 -5.42 -0.46 6.16
C LEU A 134 -4.87 0.96 6.34
N MET A 135 -3.69 1.13 6.95
CA MET A 135 -3.05 2.44 7.09
C MET A 135 -2.76 3.07 5.72
N CYS A 136 -2.30 2.26 4.76
CA CYS A 136 -2.06 2.74 3.39
C CYS A 136 -3.34 3.23 2.72
N PHE A 137 -4.45 2.51 2.92
CA PHE A 137 -5.76 2.89 2.37
C PHE A 137 -6.35 4.12 3.07
N LEU A 138 -6.28 4.20 4.40
CA LEU A 138 -6.76 5.35 5.17
C LEU A 138 -6.04 6.64 4.79
N ALA A 139 -4.74 6.60 4.52
CA ALA A 139 -3.99 7.75 4.04
C ALA A 139 -4.31 8.13 2.59
N GLN A 140 -4.88 7.20 1.82
CA GLN A 140 -5.26 7.36 0.41
C GLN A 140 -6.71 7.78 0.22
N LEU A 141 -7.55 7.52 1.22
CA LEU A 141 -8.96 7.91 1.28
C LEU A 141 -9.20 9.40 0.96
N PRO A 142 -8.43 10.36 1.50
CA PRO A 142 -8.58 11.78 1.17
C PRO A 142 -8.47 12.05 -0.34
N GLN A 143 -7.48 11.44 -1.01
CA GLN A 143 -7.32 11.56 -2.47
C GLN A 143 -8.48 10.93 -3.24
N ILE A 144 -8.97 9.77 -2.80
CA ILE A 144 -10.12 9.11 -3.44
C ILE A 144 -11.35 10.01 -3.35
N ILE A 145 -11.63 10.56 -2.16
CA ILE A 145 -12.74 11.48 -1.94
C ILE A 145 -12.62 12.70 -2.85
N ILE A 146 -11.43 13.30 -2.96
CA ILE A 146 -11.21 14.45 -3.85
C ILE A 146 -11.38 14.07 -5.31
N LEU A 147 -10.89 12.92 -5.77
CA LEU A 147 -11.10 12.45 -7.15
C LEU A 147 -12.58 12.37 -7.52
N PHE A 148 -13.45 12.00 -6.57
CA PHE A 148 -14.91 12.02 -6.76
C PHE A 148 -15.48 13.44 -6.68
N LEU A 149 -15.00 14.28 -5.76
CA LEU A 149 -15.50 15.65 -5.55
C LEU A 149 -15.03 16.66 -6.60
N ASP A 150 -13.90 16.43 -7.26
CA ASP A 150 -13.32 17.28 -8.31
C ASP A 150 -14.21 17.32 -9.58
N ILE A 151 -15.19 16.42 -9.67
CA ILE A 151 -16.27 16.45 -10.67
C ILE A 151 -17.36 17.46 -10.27
N CYS A 152 -17.53 17.74 -8.97
CA CYS A 152 -18.66 18.50 -8.43
C CYS A 152 -18.32 19.90 -7.89
N LEU A 153 -17.08 20.16 -7.45
CA LEU A 153 -16.74 21.34 -6.64
C LEU A 153 -15.66 22.27 -7.24
N TYR A 154 -15.07 21.91 -8.38
CA TYR A 154 -13.94 22.65 -8.96
C TYR A 154 -14.29 24.10 -9.34
N GLU A 155 -15.54 24.38 -9.70
CA GLU A 155 -15.96 25.70 -10.18
C GLU A 155 -16.28 26.71 -9.07
N GLU A 156 -16.61 26.28 -7.85
CA GLU A 156 -17.18 27.21 -6.87
C GLU A 156 -16.17 27.77 -5.84
N HIS A 157 -15.10 27.05 -5.49
CA HIS A 157 -14.42 27.33 -4.21
C HIS A 157 -12.88 27.21 -4.17
N ARG A 158 -12.21 28.35 -3.93
CA ARG A 158 -10.74 28.46 -3.73
C ARG A 158 -10.19 27.58 -2.58
N TRP A 159 -10.96 27.32 -1.53
CA TRP A 159 -10.51 26.50 -0.40
C TRP A 159 -10.29 25.02 -0.77
N PHE A 160 -11.00 24.54 -1.80
CA PHE A 160 -10.91 23.16 -2.28
C PHE A 160 -9.52 22.83 -2.86
N SER A 161 -8.85 23.83 -3.44
CA SER A 161 -7.47 23.71 -3.92
C SER A 161 -6.47 23.42 -2.78
N HIS A 162 -6.59 24.14 -1.65
CA HIS A 162 -5.73 23.90 -0.48
C HIS A 162 -5.97 22.52 0.13
N PHE A 163 -7.23 22.10 0.21
CA PHE A 163 -7.60 20.77 0.69
C PHE A 163 -7.03 19.66 -0.21
N THR A 164 -7.08 19.87 -1.53
CA THR A 164 -6.52 18.96 -2.53
C THR A 164 -5.02 18.77 -2.35
N LEU A 165 -4.26 19.85 -2.13
CA LEU A 165 -2.83 19.78 -1.83
C LEU A 165 -2.54 19.03 -0.53
N MET A 166 -3.29 19.30 0.54
CA MET A 166 -3.11 18.62 1.82
C MET A 166 -3.35 17.11 1.70
N ALA A 167 -4.45 16.71 1.08
CA ALA A 167 -4.77 15.31 0.85
C ALA A 167 -3.69 14.62 0.00
N TYR A 168 -3.16 15.32 -1.01
CA TYR A 168 -2.05 14.81 -1.81
C TYR A 168 -0.84 14.48 -0.94
N TYR A 169 -0.40 15.40 -0.08
CA TYR A 169 0.72 15.15 0.85
C TYR A 169 0.46 14.01 1.82
N ILE A 170 -0.74 13.92 2.39
CA ILE A 170 -1.11 12.85 3.33
C ILE A 170 -1.00 11.48 2.64
N SER A 171 -1.40 11.37 1.38
CA SER A 171 -1.31 10.12 0.62
C SER A 171 0.12 9.66 0.31
N PHE A 172 1.13 10.53 0.41
CA PHE A 172 2.55 10.13 0.32
C PHE A 172 3.11 9.59 1.64
N LEU A 173 2.51 9.92 2.78
CA LEU A 173 3.04 9.51 4.09
C LEU A 173 3.25 7.99 4.22
N PRO A 174 2.33 7.10 3.79
CA PRO A 174 2.56 5.66 3.87
C PRO A 174 3.74 5.19 3.03
N GLN A 175 3.96 5.82 1.87
CA GLN A 175 5.05 5.46 0.97
C GLN A 175 6.40 5.88 1.57
N MET A 176 6.46 7.09 2.15
CA MET A 176 7.66 7.58 2.83
C MET A 176 7.95 6.81 4.13
N ASN A 177 6.91 6.27 4.78
CA ASN A 177 7.03 5.56 6.04
C ASN A 177 7.00 4.02 5.89
N LEU A 178 7.15 3.49 4.68
CA LEU A 178 7.21 2.03 4.42
C LEU A 178 8.21 1.32 5.35
N PHE A 179 9.37 1.95 5.59
CA PHE A 179 10.38 1.43 6.51
C PHE A 179 9.86 1.33 7.95
N PHE A 180 9.26 2.39 8.48
CA PHE A 180 8.74 2.41 9.86
C PHE A 180 7.53 1.51 10.03
N LEU A 181 6.69 1.40 9.00
CA LEU A 181 5.44 0.63 9.04
C LEU A 181 5.64 -0.87 8.84
N TYR A 182 6.63 -1.29 8.04
CA TYR A 182 6.78 -2.70 7.66
C TYR A 182 8.12 -3.32 8.08
N ILE A 183 9.21 -2.55 8.11
CA ILE A 183 10.54 -3.08 8.42
C ILE A 183 10.80 -3.05 9.92
N LEU A 184 10.53 -1.94 10.59
CA LEU A 184 10.78 -1.77 12.02
C LEU A 184 9.98 -2.74 12.94
N PRO A 185 8.67 -3.00 12.72
CA PRO A 185 7.91 -3.90 13.59
C PRO A 185 8.18 -5.38 13.32
N SER A 186 8.83 -5.73 12.20
CA SER A 186 9.10 -7.14 11.89
C SER A 186 10.24 -7.67 12.77
N PRO A 187 10.02 -8.72 13.58
CA PRO A 187 11.05 -9.26 14.47
C PRO A 187 12.26 -9.83 13.71
N LEU A 188 12.02 -10.32 12.49
CA LEU A 188 13.06 -10.89 11.63
C LEU A 188 13.97 -9.80 11.06
N TYR A 189 13.37 -8.72 10.53
CA TYR A 189 14.13 -7.56 10.05
C TYR A 189 14.79 -6.79 11.18
N LYS A 190 14.12 -6.63 12.33
CA LYS A 190 14.72 -6.01 13.52
C LYS A 190 15.97 -6.76 13.97
N LYS A 191 15.92 -8.11 14.00
CA LYS A 191 17.09 -8.93 14.32
C LYS A 191 18.20 -8.73 13.28
N LEU A 192 17.89 -8.78 12.00
CA LEU A 192 18.86 -8.57 10.92
C LEU A 192 19.50 -7.18 10.99
N LEU A 193 18.71 -6.13 11.26
CA LEU A 193 19.17 -4.76 11.34
C LEU A 193 20.10 -4.55 12.54
N VAL A 194 19.80 -5.16 13.68
CA VAL A 194 20.64 -5.12 14.88
C VAL A 194 21.94 -5.92 14.70
N THR A 195 21.91 -7.05 14.01
CA THR A 195 23.09 -7.91 13.80
C THR A 195 24.06 -7.34 12.78
N GLU A 196 23.56 -6.83 11.65
CA GLU A 196 24.37 -6.47 10.47
C GLU A 196 24.73 -4.98 10.38
N THR A 197 23.98 -4.06 11.01
CA THR A 197 24.25 -2.61 10.88
C THR A 197 24.82 -1.97 12.15
N ILE A 198 25.85 -1.14 11.98
CA ILE A 198 26.47 -0.33 13.05
C ILE A 198 25.43 0.59 13.73
N ILE A 199 24.47 1.09 12.95
CA ILE A 199 23.35 1.92 13.41
C ILE A 199 22.42 1.12 14.35
N GLY A 200 22.08 -0.12 13.97
CA GLY A 200 21.26 -1.02 14.79
C GLY A 200 21.89 -1.40 16.12
N LYS A 201 23.23 -1.52 16.16
CA LYS A 201 23.97 -1.84 17.40
C LYS A 201 24.03 -0.70 18.41
N ARG A 202 23.99 0.57 17.97
CA ARG A 202 24.12 1.76 18.86
C ARG A 202 22.79 2.47 19.13
N ILE A 203 21.96 2.70 18.12
CA ILE A 203 20.81 3.62 18.23
C ILE A 203 19.53 2.90 18.70
N ILE A 204 19.25 1.71 18.18
CA ILE A 204 18.03 0.95 18.53
C ILE A 204 17.96 0.59 20.04
N PRO A 205 19.05 0.12 20.70
CA PRO A 205 19.00 -0.14 22.14
C PRO A 205 18.82 1.14 22.97
N MET A 206 19.26 2.31 22.50
CA MET A 206 19.04 3.59 23.18
C MET A 206 17.59 4.07 23.09
N ILE A 207 16.95 3.93 21.92
CA ILE A 207 15.54 4.33 21.73
C ILE A 207 14.61 3.43 22.55
N PHE A 208 14.86 2.11 22.59
CA PHE A 208 14.00 1.19 23.33
C PHE A 208 14.18 1.26 24.84
N ARG A 209 15.40 1.54 25.37
CA ARG A 209 15.59 1.81 26.81
C ARG A 209 14.77 2.99 27.30
N HIS A 210 14.49 3.97 26.43
CA HIS A 210 13.72 5.15 26.79
C HIS A 210 12.20 4.91 26.80
N ILE A 211 11.73 3.85 26.13
CA ILE A 211 10.32 3.46 26.07
C ILE A 211 9.93 2.53 27.23
N GLU A 212 10.86 1.73 27.77
CA GLU A 212 10.62 0.88 28.96
C GLU A 212 10.74 1.63 30.30
N THR A 213 11.22 2.88 30.29
CA THR A 213 11.35 3.72 31.51
C THR A 213 10.23 4.76 31.66
N LYS A 214 9.13 4.63 30.92
CA LYS A 214 7.90 5.43 31.06
C LYS A 214 6.69 4.52 31.10
#